data_AF-A0A9W7E6W6-F1
#
_entry.id   AF-A0A9W7E6W6-F1
#
_cell.length_a   1.000
_cell.length_b   1.000
_cell.length_c   1.000
_cell.angle_alpha   90.00
_cell.angle_beta   90.00
_cell.angle_gamma   90.00
#
_symmetry.space_group_name_H-M   'P 1'
#
loop_
_entity.id
_entity.type
_entity.pdbx_description
1 polymer ?
#
loop_
_entity_poly.entity_id
_entity_poly.type
_entity_poly.pdbx_seq_one_letter_code
_entity_poly.pdbx_strand_id
1 'polypeptide(L)'
;MSTNVLYLVRHGSRFDYDNPTRWSEISSLPTVLSTDPPLNHFGFKQAELTGSYLHRDVLLEERNLAASSPSGPSGVSTRCMSSLYQRVLQTARPFASYHGILISPEPGILEYGHHYNTLEEPGRRIAQCFPEVDLGYEPLTKLEEVDWKSTTEREDGVSYMRRILRFESRYSNQVNGRDTIDVMFSHAASSSLVAAMTGLQLEEVGKFAPCGIFKLRRSSGSRWVIELYGSDNLHSLPPPIPSLSGPSSSSDSVSESMTRPWGYEQGKRDYRNMWKRARELEFSAPPLYHLVLASSWSSVPPGGLYYPPTYNQDGFTHLTEEPALLVGVGNLFYKKPESAVWVCLEIDGGRLGEGLVVKYEPAAPVGGDEGEGEGGGEEGTLFPHLYGGVEKDAVRRVMEVKRLEDGTFVEIVRIKG
;
A
#
# COMPACT_ATOMS: atom_id res chain seq x y z
N MET A 1 0.02 -21.85 -3.45
CA MET A 1 -0.40 -20.49 -3.05
C MET A 1 0.85 -19.63 -3.13
N SER A 2 0.79 -18.46 -3.77
CA SER A 2 1.97 -17.61 -3.87
C SER A 2 2.31 -16.96 -2.54
N THR A 3 3.58 -16.67 -2.34
CA THR A 3 4.13 -16.04 -1.14
C THR A 3 4.91 -14.78 -1.51
N ASN A 4 4.58 -13.67 -0.87
CA ASN A 4 5.29 -12.41 -1.00
C ASN A 4 6.08 -12.13 0.28
N VAL A 5 7.33 -11.72 0.14
CA VAL A 5 8.19 -11.23 1.22
C VAL A 5 8.58 -9.79 0.91
N LEU A 6 8.41 -8.90 1.88
CA LEU A 6 8.76 -7.49 1.76
C LEU A 6 9.67 -7.05 2.90
N TYR A 7 10.79 -6.44 2.55
CA TYR A 7 11.66 -5.74 3.48
C TYR A 7 11.47 -4.24 3.29
N LEU A 8 10.94 -3.54 4.28
CA LEU A 8 10.92 -2.08 4.30
C LEU A 8 12.06 -1.58 5.19
N VAL A 9 12.97 -0.80 4.62
CA VAL A 9 14.23 -0.38 5.24
C VAL A 9 14.28 1.14 5.33
N ARG A 10 14.61 1.68 6.50
CA ARG A 10 14.81 3.14 6.66
C ARG A 10 16.25 3.50 6.30
N HIS A 11 16.44 4.67 5.70
CA HIS A 11 17.79 5.24 5.50
C HIS A 11 18.64 5.27 6.78
N GLY A 12 19.96 5.27 6.62
CA GLY A 12 20.92 5.39 7.73
C GLY A 12 20.98 6.78 8.37
N SER A 13 21.92 6.96 9.30
CA SER A 13 22.10 8.25 9.98
C SER A 13 22.51 9.38 9.03
N ARG A 14 21.85 10.53 9.18
CA ARG A 14 21.99 11.70 8.29
C ARG A 14 23.11 12.65 8.71
N PHE A 15 23.68 13.35 7.73
CA PHE A 15 24.72 14.35 7.93
C PHE A 15 24.26 15.62 8.65
N ASP A 16 23.06 16.11 8.33
CA ASP A 16 22.54 17.38 8.84
C ASP A 16 22.27 17.39 10.34
N TYR A 17 21.92 16.24 10.94
CA TYR A 17 21.71 16.14 12.38
C TYR A 17 23.01 16.19 13.18
N ASP A 18 24.08 15.59 12.66
CA ASP A 18 25.40 15.64 13.29
C ASP A 18 26.14 16.96 12.98
N ASN A 19 25.79 17.64 11.88
CA ASN A 19 26.51 18.81 11.38
C ASN A 19 25.56 19.94 10.94
N PRO A 20 24.67 20.45 11.81
CA PRO A 20 23.60 21.36 11.41
C PRO A 20 24.12 22.69 10.84
N THR A 21 25.16 23.27 11.44
CA THR A 21 25.77 24.53 10.96
C THR A 21 26.39 24.36 9.58
N ARG A 22 27.19 23.30 9.39
CA ARG A 22 27.83 23.01 8.11
C ARG A 22 26.82 22.64 7.03
N TRP A 23 25.75 21.93 7.38
CA TRP A 23 24.68 21.65 6.43
C TRP A 23 23.97 22.92 5.99
N SER A 24 23.68 23.85 6.91
CA SER A 24 23.11 25.16 6.57
C SER A 24 23.95 25.89 5.52
N GLU A 25 25.27 25.94 5.72
CA GLU A 25 26.22 26.54 4.76
C GLU A 25 26.19 25.83 3.40
N ILE A 26 26.30 24.51 3.37
CA ILE A 26 26.32 23.71 2.11
C ILE A 26 24.97 23.84 1.38
N SER A 27 23.86 23.82 2.12
CA SER A 27 22.52 23.88 1.57
C SER A 27 22.12 25.26 1.02
N SER A 28 22.93 26.29 1.28
CA SER A 28 22.78 27.61 0.65
C SER A 28 23.31 27.64 -0.79
N LEU A 29 24.07 26.62 -1.22
CA LEU A 29 24.59 26.53 -2.58
C LEU A 29 23.44 26.23 -3.57
N PRO A 30 23.36 26.92 -4.73
CA PRO A 30 22.23 26.77 -5.67
C PRO A 30 21.99 25.35 -6.19
N THR A 31 23.03 24.50 -6.18
CA THR A 31 22.97 23.11 -6.69
C THR A 31 22.63 22.08 -5.62
N VAL A 32 22.51 22.49 -4.35
CA VAL A 32 22.24 21.61 -3.22
C VAL A 32 20.81 21.78 -2.76
N LEU A 33 20.11 20.65 -2.71
CA LEU A 33 18.79 20.59 -2.12
C LEU A 33 18.88 20.50 -0.59
N SER A 34 18.40 21.53 0.12
CA SER A 34 18.48 21.61 1.59
C SER A 34 17.70 20.52 2.34
N THR A 35 16.65 19.97 1.72
CA THR A 35 15.81 18.90 2.26
C THR A 35 16.33 17.50 1.95
N ASP A 36 17.44 17.38 1.19
CA ASP A 36 18.06 16.10 0.84
C ASP A 36 19.52 15.99 1.30
N PRO A 37 19.75 15.99 2.63
CA PRO A 37 21.06 15.73 3.19
C PRO A 37 21.52 14.28 2.92
N PRO A 38 22.83 14.08 2.72
CA PRO A 38 23.41 12.74 2.60
C PRO A 38 23.46 12.01 3.95
N LEU A 39 23.85 10.75 3.91
CA LEU A 39 24.32 10.00 5.08
C LEU A 39 25.59 10.64 5.68
N ASN A 40 25.73 10.52 6.99
CA ASN A 40 27.00 10.77 7.67
C ASN A 40 27.89 9.51 7.62
N HIS A 41 29.14 9.61 8.13
CA HIS A 41 30.07 8.48 8.15
C HIS A 41 29.51 7.23 8.84
N PHE A 42 28.80 7.40 9.95
CA PHE A 42 28.15 6.29 10.64
C PHE A 42 26.99 5.71 9.80
N GLY A 43 26.18 6.56 9.16
CA GLY A 43 25.12 6.16 8.26
C GLY A 43 25.61 5.32 7.08
N PHE A 44 26.76 5.65 6.49
CA PHE A 44 27.39 4.80 5.46
C PHE A 44 27.78 3.42 6.00
N LYS A 45 28.35 3.34 7.21
CA LYS A 45 28.63 2.04 7.84
C LYS A 45 27.36 1.24 8.11
N GLN A 46 26.30 1.89 8.59
CA GLN A 46 25.01 1.24 8.79
C GLN A 46 24.47 0.69 7.46
N ALA A 47 24.52 1.47 6.38
CA ALA A 47 24.09 1.04 5.05
C ALA A 47 24.85 -0.20 4.55
N GLU A 48 26.17 -0.23 4.69
CA GLU A 48 27.01 -1.38 4.29
C GLU A 48 26.63 -2.66 5.04
N LEU A 49 26.54 -2.57 6.37
CA LEU A 49 26.18 -3.71 7.22
C LEU A 49 24.76 -4.19 6.95
N THR A 50 23.83 -3.26 6.74
CA THR A 50 22.41 -3.55 6.43
C THR A 50 22.28 -4.20 5.07
N GLY A 51 22.98 -3.69 4.04
CA GLY A 51 22.98 -4.29 2.71
C GLY A 51 23.55 -5.70 2.70
N SER A 52 24.63 -5.94 3.46
CA SER A 52 25.21 -7.28 3.63
C SER A 52 24.25 -8.23 4.36
N TYR A 53 23.54 -7.75 5.38
CA TYR A 53 22.52 -8.52 6.10
C TYR A 53 21.36 -8.90 5.16
N LEU A 54 20.78 -7.91 4.48
CA LEU A 54 19.66 -8.11 3.55
C LEU A 54 20.03 -9.08 2.43
N HIS A 55 21.22 -8.95 1.83
CA HIS A 55 21.68 -9.87 0.80
C HIS A 55 21.66 -11.34 1.27
N ARG A 56 22.17 -11.60 2.47
CA ARG A 56 22.16 -12.97 3.04
C ARG A 56 20.74 -13.46 3.32
N ASP A 57 19.89 -12.62 3.93
CA ASP A 57 18.53 -13.01 4.29
C ASP A 57 17.66 -13.24 3.04
N VAL A 58 17.80 -12.38 2.02
CA VAL A 58 17.11 -12.52 0.72
C VAL A 58 17.54 -13.80 0.02
N LEU A 59 18.83 -14.14 -0.03
CA LEU A 59 19.30 -15.42 -0.59
C LEU A 59 18.69 -16.64 0.13
N LEU A 60 18.42 -16.53 1.44
CA LEU A 60 17.74 -17.59 2.19
C LEU A 60 16.26 -17.67 1.81
N GLU A 61 15.56 -16.54 1.69
CA GLU A 61 14.17 -16.50 1.24
C GLU A 61 14.01 -17.03 -0.18
N GLU A 62 14.91 -16.68 -1.10
CA GLU A 62 14.90 -17.21 -2.48
C GLU A 62 15.00 -18.72 -2.49
N ARG A 63 15.89 -19.29 -1.66
CA ARG A 63 16.03 -20.75 -1.50
C ARG A 63 14.78 -21.38 -0.90
N ASN A 64 14.18 -20.76 0.11
CA ASN A 64 12.98 -21.26 0.77
C ASN A 64 11.78 -21.28 -0.19
N LEU A 65 11.58 -20.19 -0.95
CA LEU A 65 10.52 -20.10 -1.94
C LEU A 65 10.73 -21.09 -3.09
N ALA A 66 11.96 -21.20 -3.60
CA ALA A 66 12.30 -22.16 -4.66
C ALA A 66 12.06 -23.62 -4.23
N ALA A 67 12.35 -23.97 -2.97
CA ALA A 67 12.09 -25.31 -2.43
C ALA A 67 10.60 -25.64 -2.31
N SER A 68 9.75 -24.62 -2.20
CA SER A 68 8.30 -24.77 -2.00
C SER A 68 7.46 -24.82 -3.29
N SER A 69 8.07 -24.62 -4.47
CA SER A 69 7.40 -24.61 -5.78
C SER A 69 7.72 -25.86 -6.61
N PRO A 70 6.90 -26.94 -6.53
CA PRO A 70 7.19 -28.24 -7.18
C PRO A 70 6.98 -28.28 -8.72
N SER A 71 6.49 -27.20 -9.35
CA SER A 71 6.13 -27.16 -10.79
C SER A 71 7.15 -26.46 -11.70
N GLY A 72 8.42 -26.36 -11.30
CA GLY A 72 9.47 -25.70 -12.07
C GLY A 72 9.59 -24.20 -11.78
N PRO A 73 10.61 -23.50 -12.31
CA PRO A 73 10.95 -22.15 -11.90
C PRO A 73 9.94 -21.15 -12.45
N SER A 74 8.81 -20.96 -11.79
CA SER A 74 8.22 -19.63 -11.70
C SER A 74 9.20 -18.80 -10.88
N GLY A 75 10.16 -18.18 -11.57
CA GLY A 75 11.31 -17.51 -10.97
C GLY A 75 10.86 -16.52 -9.90
N VAL A 76 11.31 -16.73 -8.67
CA VAL A 76 11.15 -15.76 -7.59
C VAL A 76 11.71 -14.44 -8.08
N SER A 77 10.87 -13.42 -8.13
CA SER A 77 11.29 -12.09 -8.59
C SER A 77 11.81 -11.31 -7.40
N THR A 78 13.12 -11.05 -7.38
CA THR A 78 13.75 -10.17 -6.39
C THR A 78 13.89 -8.76 -6.94
N ARG A 79 13.42 -7.74 -6.22
CA ARG A 79 13.51 -6.33 -6.64
C ARG A 79 14.03 -5.43 -5.53
N CYS A 80 14.75 -4.38 -5.92
CA CYS A 80 15.21 -3.31 -5.03
C CYS A 80 14.50 -2.02 -5.42
N MET A 81 13.56 -1.55 -4.61
CA MET A 81 12.87 -0.28 -4.83
C MET A 81 13.41 0.77 -3.85
N SER A 82 13.58 2.01 -4.28
CA SER A 82 14.09 3.06 -3.40
C SER A 82 13.36 4.38 -3.62
N SER A 83 13.15 5.10 -2.52
CA SER A 83 12.95 6.54 -2.58
C SER A 83 14.12 7.23 -3.28
N LEU A 84 13.83 8.32 -3.99
CA LEU A 84 14.81 9.11 -4.77
C LEU A 84 15.72 10.01 -3.94
N TYR A 85 15.46 10.19 -2.64
CA TYR A 85 16.32 11.01 -1.79
C TYR A 85 17.72 10.40 -1.68
N GLN A 86 18.75 11.25 -1.79
CA GLN A 86 20.16 10.86 -1.80
C GLN A 86 20.51 9.92 -0.63
N ARG A 87 20.08 10.23 0.59
CA ARG A 87 20.33 9.38 1.78
C ARG A 87 19.75 7.97 1.66
N VAL A 88 18.64 7.81 0.94
CA VAL A 88 17.97 6.52 0.77
C VAL A 88 18.68 5.70 -0.30
N LEU A 89 19.03 6.33 -1.43
CA LEU A 89 19.85 5.70 -2.47
C LEU A 89 21.22 5.27 -1.94
N GLN A 90 21.88 6.10 -1.12
CA GLN A 90 23.11 5.75 -0.41
C GLN A 90 22.93 4.55 0.52
N THR A 91 21.74 4.36 1.08
CA THR A 91 21.41 3.21 1.93
C THR A 91 21.12 1.95 1.12
N ALA A 92 20.45 2.08 -0.03
CA ALA A 92 20.07 0.99 -0.92
C ALA A 92 21.27 0.39 -1.67
N ARG A 93 22.23 1.24 -2.03
CA ARG A 93 23.35 0.90 -2.92
C ARG A 93 24.15 -0.34 -2.50
N PRO A 94 24.53 -0.54 -1.22
CA PRO A 94 25.27 -1.74 -0.84
C PRO A 94 24.48 -3.03 -1.11
N PHE A 95 23.18 -3.07 -0.77
CA PHE A 95 22.33 -4.23 -1.06
C PHE A 95 22.25 -4.51 -2.56
N ALA A 96 21.92 -3.49 -3.37
CA ALA A 96 21.82 -3.60 -4.82
C ALA A 96 23.13 -4.12 -5.44
N SER A 97 24.28 -3.63 -4.96
CA SER A 97 25.60 -4.08 -5.40
C SER A 97 25.90 -5.52 -4.99
N TYR A 98 25.68 -5.90 -3.72
CA TYR A 98 25.92 -7.26 -3.24
C TYR A 98 25.04 -8.28 -3.95
N HIS A 99 23.79 -7.92 -4.25
CA HIS A 99 22.81 -8.79 -4.86
C HIS A 99 22.81 -8.74 -6.40
N GLY A 100 23.51 -7.76 -7.00
CA GLY A 100 23.67 -7.66 -8.46
C GLY A 100 22.40 -7.21 -9.19
N ILE A 101 21.59 -6.34 -8.58
CA ILE A 101 20.33 -5.84 -9.15
C ILE A 101 20.31 -4.31 -9.22
N LEU A 102 19.52 -3.77 -10.15
CA LEU A 102 19.30 -2.33 -10.26
C LEU A 102 18.32 -1.83 -9.19
N ILE A 103 18.39 -0.53 -8.89
CA ILE A 103 17.51 0.17 -7.96
C ILE A 103 16.37 0.81 -8.75
N SER A 104 15.15 0.32 -8.58
CA SER A 104 13.92 0.90 -9.13
C SER A 104 13.55 2.18 -8.35
N PRO A 105 13.58 3.37 -8.98
CA PRO A 105 13.20 4.62 -8.33
C PRO A 105 11.67 4.70 -8.14
N GLU A 106 11.19 4.62 -6.90
CA GLU A 106 9.75 4.58 -6.61
C GLU A 106 9.28 5.84 -5.85
N PRO A 107 8.52 6.75 -6.51
CA PRO A 107 7.97 7.94 -5.88
C PRO A 107 6.91 7.65 -4.80
N GLY A 108 6.25 6.49 -4.85
CA GLY A 108 5.25 6.07 -3.86
C GLY A 108 5.77 6.03 -2.44
N ILE A 109 7.09 5.85 -2.26
CA ILE A 109 7.76 5.73 -0.96
C ILE A 109 8.70 6.92 -0.65
N LEU A 110 8.40 8.11 -1.19
CA LEU A 110 9.10 9.37 -0.84
C LEU A 110 8.83 9.86 0.59
N GLU A 111 9.73 10.72 1.08
CA GLU A 111 9.70 11.35 2.41
C GLU A 111 8.37 12.05 2.70
N TYR A 112 8.00 12.07 3.98
CA TYR A 112 6.85 12.86 4.44
C TYR A 112 7.09 14.35 4.22
N GLY A 113 6.15 15.01 3.54
CA GLY A 113 6.30 16.42 3.21
C GLY A 113 7.37 16.64 2.15
N HIS A 114 7.40 15.77 1.14
CA HIS A 114 8.15 15.98 -0.08
C HIS A 114 7.70 17.27 -0.79
N HIS A 115 8.62 17.90 -1.51
CA HIS A 115 8.36 19.10 -2.30
C HIS A 115 8.46 18.75 -3.79
N TYR A 116 7.42 19.04 -4.56
CA TYR A 116 7.31 18.63 -5.96
C TYR A 116 8.51 19.05 -6.84
N ASN A 117 9.01 20.28 -6.67
CA ASN A 117 10.13 20.80 -7.46
C ASN A 117 11.51 20.37 -6.94
N THR A 118 11.60 19.53 -5.90
CA THR A 118 12.89 19.22 -5.27
C THR A 118 13.59 18.00 -5.86
N LEU A 119 12.83 17.00 -6.31
CA LEU A 119 13.37 15.81 -6.97
C LEU A 119 12.58 15.64 -8.27
N GLU A 120 13.05 16.24 -9.37
CA GLU A 120 12.54 15.92 -10.71
C GLU A 120 12.64 14.40 -10.99
N GLU A 121 11.91 13.91 -12.01
CA GLU A 121 12.11 12.60 -12.67
C GLU A 121 13.59 12.23 -12.70
N PRO A 122 13.98 10.99 -12.30
CA PRO A 122 15.30 10.61 -11.80
C PRO A 122 16.35 11.70 -11.97
N GLY A 123 16.27 12.74 -11.12
CA GLY A 123 16.88 14.04 -11.43
C GLY A 123 18.31 13.90 -11.90
N ARG A 124 18.76 14.72 -12.85
CA ARG A 124 20.10 14.62 -13.49
C ARG A 124 21.23 14.33 -12.49
N ARG A 125 21.16 14.88 -11.28
CA ARG A 125 22.08 14.64 -10.16
C ARG A 125 22.09 13.18 -9.67
N ILE A 126 20.94 12.53 -9.60
CA ILE A 126 20.78 11.12 -9.22
C ILE A 126 21.40 10.22 -10.28
N ALA A 127 21.01 10.39 -11.55
CA ALA A 127 21.57 9.62 -12.67
C ALA A 127 23.11 9.78 -12.80
N GLN A 128 23.65 10.93 -12.37
CA GLN A 128 25.10 11.17 -12.33
C GLN A 128 25.81 10.52 -11.14
N CYS A 129 25.15 10.40 -9.99
CA CYS A 129 25.78 9.94 -8.75
C CYS A 129 25.53 8.45 -8.44
N PHE A 130 24.47 7.87 -9.02
CA PHE A 130 24.00 6.51 -8.72
C PHE A 130 23.74 5.75 -10.03
N PRO A 131 24.79 5.22 -10.68
CA PRO A 131 24.66 4.45 -11.92
C PRO A 131 23.85 3.16 -11.74
N GLU A 132 23.61 2.71 -10.51
CA GLU A 132 22.82 1.54 -10.19
C GLU A 132 21.30 1.78 -10.26
N VAL A 133 20.84 3.02 -10.47
CA VAL A 133 19.42 3.36 -10.62
C VAL A 133 18.91 2.94 -12.00
N ASP A 134 17.81 2.20 -12.03
CA ASP A 134 17.13 1.80 -13.25
C ASP A 134 16.29 2.96 -13.81
N LEU A 135 16.79 3.59 -14.87
CA LEU A 135 16.08 4.67 -15.57
C LEU A 135 14.94 4.16 -16.47
N GLY A 136 14.85 2.85 -16.72
CA GLY A 136 13.77 2.23 -17.50
C GLY A 136 12.61 1.71 -16.65
N TYR A 137 12.68 1.88 -15.32
CA TYR A 137 11.63 1.46 -14.42
C TYR A 137 10.39 2.35 -14.55
N GLU A 138 9.23 1.73 -14.77
CA GLU A 138 7.92 2.38 -14.74
C GLU A 138 7.37 2.40 -13.30
N PRO A 139 7.24 3.58 -12.65
CA PRO A 139 6.83 3.63 -11.25
C PRO A 139 5.38 3.23 -11.01
N LEU A 140 5.12 2.60 -9.86
CA LEU A 140 3.76 2.29 -9.42
C LEU A 140 2.99 3.56 -9.05
N THR A 141 3.69 4.59 -8.57
CA THR A 141 3.11 5.89 -8.27
C THR A 141 3.72 6.93 -9.18
N LYS A 142 2.87 7.55 -10.02
CA LYS A 142 3.26 8.73 -10.78
C LYS A 142 3.12 9.97 -9.91
N LEU A 143 4.13 10.83 -9.88
CA LEU A 143 4.13 12.06 -9.08
C LEU A 143 3.00 13.02 -9.50
N GLU A 144 2.56 12.95 -10.74
CA GLU A 144 1.47 13.75 -11.30
C GLU A 144 0.10 13.41 -10.69
N GLU A 145 -0.07 12.20 -10.15
CA GLU A 145 -1.36 11.69 -9.64
C GLU A 145 -1.61 12.02 -8.17
N VAL A 146 -0.65 12.61 -7.48
CA VAL A 146 -0.79 12.95 -6.07
C VAL A 146 -1.51 14.30 -5.96
N ASP A 147 -2.48 14.37 -5.06
CA ASP A 147 -3.36 15.53 -4.90
C ASP A 147 -2.61 16.69 -4.21
N TRP A 148 -2.01 17.54 -5.05
CA TRP A 148 -1.22 18.69 -4.63
C TRP A 148 -2.12 19.93 -4.51
N LYS A 149 -2.09 20.60 -3.35
CA LYS A 149 -2.76 21.91 -3.21
C LYS A 149 -2.13 22.99 -4.11
N SER A 150 -0.84 22.87 -4.44
CA SER A 150 -0.15 23.63 -5.50
C SER A 150 1.20 23.00 -5.87
N THR A 151 1.73 23.30 -7.05
CA THR A 151 3.02 22.77 -7.58
C THR A 151 4.26 23.37 -6.91
N THR A 152 4.11 24.33 -6.00
CA THR A 152 5.19 24.96 -5.24
C THR A 152 5.20 24.57 -3.76
N GLU A 153 4.21 23.79 -3.31
CA GLU A 153 4.00 23.50 -1.91
C GLU A 153 4.56 22.15 -1.46
N ARG A 154 4.80 22.09 -0.16
CA ARG A 154 5.15 20.88 0.59
C ARG A 154 3.92 19.99 0.69
N GLU A 155 4.08 18.70 0.41
CA GLU A 155 3.02 17.71 0.61
C GLU A 155 2.48 17.75 2.06
N ASP A 156 1.16 17.85 2.21
CA ASP A 156 0.54 17.80 3.54
C ASP A 156 0.34 16.36 4.03
N GLY A 157 0.08 16.20 5.33
CA GLY A 157 0.02 14.88 5.95
C GLY A 157 -1.10 13.98 5.45
N VAL A 158 -2.24 14.55 5.04
CA VAL A 158 -3.35 13.77 4.48
C VAL A 158 -2.97 13.30 3.08
N SER A 159 -2.43 14.18 2.24
CA SER A 159 -1.96 13.79 0.89
C SER A 159 -0.85 12.73 0.93
N TYR A 160 0.11 12.85 1.86
CA TYR A 160 1.12 11.82 2.11
C TYR A 160 0.49 10.45 2.41
N MET A 161 -0.47 10.42 3.35
CA MET A 161 -1.11 9.18 3.76
C MET A 161 -1.95 8.57 2.64
N ARG A 162 -2.62 9.40 1.82
CA ARG A 162 -3.32 8.93 0.61
C ARG A 162 -2.36 8.32 -0.40
N ARG A 163 -1.22 8.94 -0.65
CA ARG A 163 -0.17 8.39 -1.53
C ARG A 163 0.31 7.02 -1.04
N ILE A 164 0.54 6.86 0.26
CA ILE A 164 0.92 5.58 0.85
C ILE A 164 -0.18 4.51 0.66
N LEU A 165 -1.45 4.86 0.87
CA LEU A 165 -2.58 3.95 0.65
C LEU A 165 -2.73 3.54 -0.83
N ARG A 166 -2.57 4.47 -1.77
CA ARG A 166 -2.56 4.18 -3.21
C ARG A 166 -1.42 3.26 -3.60
N PHE A 167 -0.21 3.59 -3.14
CA PHE A 167 0.97 2.79 -3.40
C PHE A 167 0.81 1.37 -2.86
N GLU A 168 0.30 1.22 -1.63
CA GLU A 168 0.02 -0.08 -1.04
C GLU A 168 -0.94 -0.91 -1.91
N SER A 169 -2.07 -0.32 -2.32
CA SER A 169 -3.06 -1.00 -3.16
C SER A 169 -2.45 -1.47 -4.48
N ARG A 170 -1.74 -0.59 -5.20
CA ARG A 170 -1.10 -0.92 -6.48
C ARG A 170 -0.01 -1.98 -6.33
N TYR A 171 0.83 -1.85 -5.31
CA TYR A 171 1.88 -2.83 -5.02
C TYR A 171 1.28 -4.19 -4.68
N SER A 172 0.29 -4.22 -3.78
CA SER A 172 -0.42 -5.44 -3.37
C SER A 172 -1.05 -6.17 -4.55
N ASN A 173 -1.60 -5.43 -5.52
CA ASN A 173 -2.14 -5.96 -6.77
C ASN A 173 -1.03 -6.50 -7.69
N GLN A 174 0.06 -5.75 -7.86
CA GLN A 174 1.18 -6.15 -8.73
C GLN A 174 1.83 -7.47 -8.29
N VAL A 175 1.92 -7.70 -6.98
CA VAL A 175 2.54 -8.92 -6.42
C VAL A 175 1.55 -10.05 -6.17
N ASN A 176 0.24 -9.82 -6.38
CA ASN A 176 -0.78 -10.85 -6.17
C ASN A 176 -0.58 -12.03 -7.13
N GLY A 177 -0.72 -13.26 -6.61
CA GLY A 177 -0.54 -14.48 -7.39
C GLY A 177 0.90 -14.78 -7.83
N ARG A 178 1.91 -14.02 -7.37
CA ARG A 178 3.33 -14.20 -7.72
C ARG A 178 4.18 -14.44 -6.48
N ASP A 179 5.23 -15.23 -6.61
CA ASP A 179 6.26 -15.34 -5.58
C ASP A 179 7.26 -14.19 -5.76
N THR A 180 7.31 -13.28 -4.78
CA THR A 180 8.17 -12.08 -4.85
C THR A 180 8.95 -11.86 -3.57
N ILE A 181 10.16 -11.32 -3.72
CA ILE A 181 10.96 -10.80 -2.62
C ILE A 181 11.33 -9.35 -2.95
N ASP A 182 10.79 -8.42 -2.19
CA ASP A 182 10.93 -6.99 -2.47
C ASP A 182 11.68 -6.31 -1.34
N VAL A 183 12.69 -5.51 -1.66
CA VAL A 183 13.44 -4.69 -0.70
C VAL A 183 13.20 -3.22 -1.02
N MET A 184 12.42 -2.55 -0.18
CA MET A 184 12.03 -1.14 -0.30
C MET A 184 12.83 -0.27 0.67
N PHE A 185 13.63 0.65 0.14
CA PHE A 185 14.35 1.65 0.93
C PHE A 185 13.57 2.96 0.98
N SER A 186 13.32 3.47 2.19
CA SER A 186 12.45 4.64 2.41
C SER A 186 12.82 5.39 3.71
N HIS A 187 11.85 6.10 4.28
CA HIS A 187 11.97 7.02 5.40
C HIS A 187 11.17 6.54 6.62
N ALA A 188 11.28 7.25 7.74
CA ALA A 188 10.65 6.83 8.99
C ALA A 188 9.10 6.81 8.90
N ALA A 189 8.51 7.84 8.27
CA ALA A 189 7.07 7.97 8.11
C ALA A 189 6.46 6.83 7.27
N SER A 190 7.26 6.15 6.46
CA SER A 190 6.82 5.01 5.67
C SER A 190 6.44 3.79 6.52
N SER A 191 6.60 3.83 7.85
CA SER A 191 5.91 2.91 8.75
C SER A 191 4.37 2.95 8.58
N SER A 192 3.81 4.01 7.99
CA SER A 192 2.40 4.04 7.56
C SER A 192 2.08 3.03 6.46
N LEU A 193 3.06 2.65 5.62
CA LEU A 193 2.90 1.57 4.65
C LEU A 193 2.69 0.23 5.35
N VAL A 194 3.43 -0.02 6.44
CA VAL A 194 3.24 -1.21 7.29
C VAL A 194 1.84 -1.21 7.90
N ALA A 195 1.34 -0.06 8.38
CA ALA A 195 -0.04 0.07 8.85
C ALA A 195 -1.07 -0.25 7.75
N ALA A 196 -0.87 0.26 6.53
CA ALA A 196 -1.73 -0.03 5.40
C ALA A 196 -1.77 -1.53 5.07
N MET A 197 -0.61 -2.16 4.96
CA MET A 197 -0.45 -3.58 4.59
C MET A 197 -1.00 -4.55 5.64
N THR A 198 -0.84 -4.24 6.92
CA THR A 198 -1.22 -5.13 8.04
C THR A 198 -2.63 -4.85 8.57
N GLY A 199 -3.13 -3.62 8.35
CA GLY A 199 -4.39 -3.13 8.91
C GLY A 199 -4.28 -2.65 10.36
N LEU A 200 -3.07 -2.55 10.93
CA LEU A 200 -2.83 -1.96 12.24
C LEU A 200 -3.11 -0.44 12.26
N GLN A 201 -3.36 0.12 13.43
CA GLN A 201 -3.31 1.57 13.61
C GLN A 201 -1.87 2.07 13.49
N LEU A 202 -1.69 3.34 13.09
CA LEU A 202 -0.37 3.94 12.91
C LEU A 202 0.52 3.82 14.16
N GLU A 203 -0.07 4.01 15.35
CA GLU A 203 0.66 3.97 16.61
C GLU A 203 1.07 2.56 17.04
N GLU A 204 0.39 1.53 16.52
CA GLU A 204 0.64 0.11 16.85
C GLU A 204 1.80 -0.49 16.05
N VAL A 205 2.17 0.12 14.92
CA VAL A 205 3.31 -0.34 14.09
C VAL A 205 4.63 -0.23 14.85
N GLY A 206 4.74 0.74 15.76
CA GLY A 206 5.96 1.02 16.50
C GLY A 206 6.93 1.95 15.77
N LYS A 207 8.17 1.97 16.25
CA LYS A 207 9.23 2.87 15.76
C LYS A 207 10.00 2.25 14.61
N PHE A 208 10.62 3.09 13.81
CA PHE A 208 11.49 2.74 12.70
C PHE A 208 12.88 3.35 12.92
N ALA A 209 13.87 2.53 13.29
CA ALA A 209 15.25 2.94 13.54
C ALA A 209 16.00 3.27 12.24
N PRO A 210 17.07 4.10 12.26
CA PRO A 210 17.93 4.28 11.09
C PRO A 210 18.57 2.94 10.70
N CYS A 211 18.45 2.55 9.43
CA CYS A 211 18.77 1.20 8.97
C CYS A 211 18.02 0.08 9.72
N GLY A 212 16.89 0.40 10.37
CA GLY A 212 15.96 -0.62 10.85
C GLY A 212 15.27 -1.31 9.67
N ILE A 213 14.76 -2.51 9.90
CA ILE A 213 14.10 -3.34 8.89
C ILE A 213 12.74 -3.80 9.41
N PHE A 214 11.67 -3.46 8.71
CA PHE A 214 10.44 -4.25 8.79
C PHE A 214 10.52 -5.38 7.77
N LYS A 215 10.35 -6.63 8.22
CA LYS A 215 10.15 -7.78 7.31
C LYS A 215 8.70 -8.19 7.40
N LEU A 216 8.00 -8.20 6.28
CA LEU A 216 6.60 -8.61 6.18
C LEU A 216 6.48 -9.82 5.26
N ARG A 217 5.53 -10.70 5.59
CA ARG A 217 5.16 -11.83 4.74
C ARG A 217 3.67 -11.83 4.48
N ARG A 218 3.28 -12.24 3.27
CA ARG A 218 1.90 -12.48 2.89
C ARG A 218 1.80 -13.75 2.06
N SER A 219 0.83 -14.60 2.38
CA SER A 219 0.35 -15.65 1.47
C SER A 219 -0.84 -15.13 0.67
N SER A 220 -1.01 -15.58 -0.57
CA SER A 220 -2.12 -15.19 -1.45
C SER A 220 -3.47 -15.17 -0.72
N GLY A 221 -4.21 -14.06 -0.82
CA GLY A 221 -5.53 -13.88 -0.18
C GLY A 221 -5.51 -13.62 1.33
N SER A 222 -4.33 -13.50 1.95
CA SER A 222 -4.17 -13.17 3.38
C SER A 222 -3.70 -11.74 3.60
N ARG A 223 -3.83 -11.22 4.83
CA ARG A 223 -3.17 -9.95 5.21
C ARG A 223 -1.66 -10.14 5.36
N TRP A 224 -0.91 -9.05 5.23
CA TRP A 224 0.51 -9.02 5.56
C TRP A 224 0.70 -9.19 7.07
N VAL A 225 1.72 -9.96 7.44
CA VAL A 225 2.15 -10.19 8.82
C VAL A 225 3.57 -9.69 9.00
N ILE A 226 3.85 -9.02 10.12
CA ILE A 226 5.18 -8.54 10.49
C ILE A 226 5.98 -9.72 11.08
N GLU A 227 7.10 -10.06 10.46
CA GLU A 227 8.07 -11.04 10.96
C GLU A 227 9.22 -10.37 11.73
N LEU A 228 9.63 -9.17 11.29
CA LEU A 228 10.63 -8.34 11.97
C LEU A 228 10.12 -6.91 12.11
N TYR A 229 10.31 -6.32 13.28
CA TYR A 229 9.93 -4.94 13.56
C TYR A 229 11.10 -4.00 13.29
N GLY A 230 10.82 -2.87 12.63
CA GLY A 230 11.83 -1.87 12.26
C GLY A 230 12.41 -1.07 13.43
N SER A 231 12.00 -1.33 14.67
CA SER A 231 12.52 -0.63 15.86
C SER A 231 13.95 -1.04 16.22
N ASP A 232 14.37 -2.22 15.79
CA ASP A 232 15.70 -2.77 16.00
C ASP A 232 16.59 -2.56 14.77
N ASN A 233 17.85 -2.20 15.02
CA ASN A 233 18.89 -2.04 14.01
C ASN A 233 20.24 -2.64 14.45
N LEU A 234 20.25 -3.62 15.36
CA LEU A 234 21.47 -4.26 15.88
C LEU A 234 22.38 -4.81 14.76
N HIS A 235 21.80 -5.32 13.66
CA HIS A 235 22.54 -5.78 12.49
C HIS A 235 23.35 -4.68 11.78
N SER A 236 22.96 -3.42 11.97
CA SER A 236 23.59 -2.23 11.37
C SER A 236 24.66 -1.60 12.26
N LEU A 237 24.87 -2.14 13.46
CA LEU A 237 25.88 -1.67 14.39
C LEU A 237 27.19 -2.45 14.16
N PRO A 238 28.36 -1.78 14.21
CA PRO A 238 29.63 -2.50 14.18
C PRO A 238 29.72 -3.44 15.39
N PRO A 239 30.38 -4.61 15.25
CA PRO A 239 30.57 -5.51 16.36
C PRO A 239 31.31 -4.78 17.50
N PRO A 240 30.96 -5.06 18.77
CA PRO A 240 31.65 -4.47 19.90
C PRO A 240 33.15 -4.79 19.79
N ILE A 241 33.99 -3.76 19.89
CA ILE A 241 35.43 -3.95 19.92
C ILE A 241 35.74 -4.76 21.19
N PRO A 242 36.41 -5.92 21.11
CA PRO A 242 36.84 -6.64 22.31
C PRO A 242 37.69 -5.70 23.15
N SER A 243 37.26 -5.40 24.38
CA SER A 243 37.98 -4.46 25.23
C SER A 243 39.37 -5.00 25.55
N LEU A 244 40.38 -4.34 25.01
CA LEU A 244 41.72 -4.41 25.60
C LEU A 244 41.65 -3.59 26.90
N SER A 245 41.44 -4.28 28.02
CA SER A 245 41.48 -3.85 29.44
C SER A 245 40.17 -3.49 30.15
N GLY A 246 39.87 -4.28 31.21
CA GLY A 246 39.36 -3.85 32.53
C GLY A 246 37.94 -3.29 32.68
N PRO A 247 37.31 -3.44 33.86
CA PRO A 247 35.99 -2.87 34.12
C PRO A 247 36.12 -1.37 34.41
N SER A 248 35.86 -0.53 33.41
CA SER A 248 35.57 0.89 33.63
C SER A 248 34.08 1.14 33.47
N SER A 249 33.44 1.48 34.57
CA SER A 249 32.11 2.06 34.62
C SER A 249 32.13 3.45 33.99
N SER A 250 31.73 3.55 32.73
CA SER A 250 31.20 4.80 32.18
C SER A 250 30.09 4.44 31.22
N SER A 251 28.87 4.83 31.57
CA SER A 251 27.74 4.89 30.68
C SER A 251 28.09 5.83 29.53
N ASP A 252 28.51 5.26 28.40
CA ASP A 252 28.64 6.01 27.15
C ASP A 252 27.25 6.53 26.77
N SER A 253 27.03 7.80 27.06
CA SER A 253 25.87 8.55 26.60
C SER A 253 25.92 8.60 25.08
N VAL A 254 25.02 7.88 24.42
CA VAL A 254 24.71 8.06 23.00
C VAL A 254 24.47 9.56 22.78
N SER A 255 25.29 10.21 21.93
CA SER A 255 25.20 11.66 21.73
C SER A 255 23.80 12.05 21.25
N GLU A 256 23.30 13.18 21.75
CA GLU A 256 21.95 13.65 21.40
C GLU A 256 21.75 13.98 19.91
N SER A 257 22.83 14.00 19.11
CA SER A 257 22.91 14.45 17.71
C SER A 257 22.55 13.41 16.65
N MET A 258 22.39 12.13 17.00
CA MET A 258 22.19 11.07 16.01
C MET A 258 20.73 10.94 15.53
N THR A 259 20.56 10.39 14.31
CA THR A 259 19.23 10.04 13.78
C THR A 259 18.55 9.02 14.70
N ARG A 260 17.42 9.39 15.32
CA ARG A 260 16.75 8.53 16.31
C ARG A 260 15.66 7.64 15.68
N PRO A 261 15.33 6.49 16.28
CA PRO A 261 14.11 5.76 15.95
C PRO A 261 12.88 6.66 16.07
N TRP A 262 12.01 6.61 15.06
CA TRP A 262 10.85 7.46 14.95
C TRP A 262 9.61 6.64 14.59
N GLY A 263 8.45 6.98 15.14
CA GLY A 263 7.17 6.36 14.79
C GLY A 263 6.02 7.32 15.05
N TYR A 264 4.80 6.92 14.69
CA TYR A 264 3.59 7.66 14.99
C TYR A 264 3.26 7.52 16.49
N GLU A 265 3.41 8.60 17.25
CA GLU A 265 3.18 8.58 18.70
C GLU A 265 1.77 9.10 19.03
N GLN A 266 1.11 8.43 19.98
CA GLN A 266 -0.21 8.83 20.46
C GLN A 266 -0.15 10.23 21.08
N GLY A 267 -0.99 11.15 20.60
CA GLY A 267 -1.12 12.52 21.16
C GLY A 267 -0.11 13.56 20.63
N LYS A 268 0.82 13.19 19.73
CA LYS A 268 1.71 14.15 19.04
C LYS A 268 1.28 14.31 17.58
N ARG A 269 0.96 15.56 17.17
CA ARG A 269 0.35 15.90 15.86
C ARG A 269 -0.96 15.11 15.62
N ASP A 270 -1.80 15.61 14.74
CA ASP A 270 -3.11 14.97 14.50
C ASP A 270 -3.03 13.83 13.47
N TYR A 271 -2.05 12.92 13.63
CA TYR A 271 -1.79 11.84 12.68
C TYR A 271 -2.96 10.87 12.55
N ARG A 272 -3.65 10.58 13.66
CA ARG A 272 -4.82 9.68 13.66
C ARG A 272 -5.96 10.25 12.83
N ASN A 273 -6.30 11.53 12.99
CA ASN A 273 -7.36 12.12 12.18
C ASN A 273 -6.90 12.30 10.73
N MET A 274 -5.63 12.62 10.48
CA MET A 274 -5.08 12.64 9.11
C MET A 274 -5.21 11.27 8.45
N TRP A 275 -4.88 10.18 9.16
CA TRP A 275 -4.97 8.81 8.65
C TRP A 275 -6.40 8.41 8.37
N LYS A 276 -7.31 8.70 9.31
CA LYS A 276 -8.74 8.49 9.14
C LYS A 276 -9.24 9.26 7.91
N ARG A 277 -8.90 10.54 7.79
CA ARG A 277 -9.32 11.39 6.67
C ARG A 277 -8.73 10.93 5.34
N ALA A 278 -7.47 10.51 5.33
CA ALA A 278 -6.83 9.96 4.14
C ALA A 278 -7.52 8.67 3.68
N ARG A 279 -7.83 7.76 4.61
CA ARG A 279 -8.61 6.55 4.31
C ARG A 279 -10.01 6.87 3.82
N GLU A 280 -10.68 7.84 4.45
CA GLU A 280 -11.97 8.32 3.97
C GLU A 280 -11.84 8.80 2.53
N LEU A 281 -10.94 9.75 2.22
CA LEU A 281 -10.76 10.31 0.88
C LEU A 281 -10.23 9.34 -0.17
N GLU A 282 -9.44 8.34 0.22
CA GLU A 282 -8.84 7.40 -0.72
C GLU A 282 -9.78 6.25 -1.05
N PHE A 283 -10.57 5.85 -0.05
CA PHE A 283 -11.60 4.83 -0.20
C PHE A 283 -13.00 5.46 -0.21
N SER A 284 -13.13 6.75 -0.59
CA SER A 284 -14.40 7.50 -0.70
C SER A 284 -15.09 7.32 -2.03
N ALA A 285 -14.68 6.37 -2.88
CA ALA A 285 -15.68 5.84 -3.79
C ALA A 285 -16.83 5.36 -2.89
N PRO A 286 -18.03 5.96 -3.00
CA PRO A 286 -19.15 5.53 -2.19
C PRO A 286 -19.28 4.01 -2.33
N PRO A 287 -19.50 3.29 -1.22
CA PRO A 287 -19.60 1.84 -1.28
C PRO A 287 -20.68 1.48 -2.31
N LEU A 288 -20.31 0.59 -3.23
CA LEU A 288 -21.22 0.14 -4.27
C LEU A 288 -21.88 -1.14 -3.79
N TYR A 289 -23.18 -1.28 -4.03
CA TYR A 289 -23.97 -2.39 -3.54
C TYR A 289 -24.53 -3.21 -4.70
N HIS A 290 -24.45 -4.53 -4.55
CA HIS A 290 -25.00 -5.48 -5.52
C HIS A 290 -25.76 -6.60 -4.82
N LEU A 291 -26.95 -6.93 -5.32
CA LEU A 291 -27.77 -8.01 -4.81
C LEU A 291 -27.44 -9.33 -5.53
N VAL A 292 -27.13 -10.39 -4.79
CA VAL A 292 -26.71 -11.68 -5.36
C VAL A 292 -27.26 -12.86 -4.58
N LEU A 293 -27.50 -13.98 -5.26
CA LEU A 293 -27.79 -15.25 -4.61
C LEU A 293 -26.58 -15.72 -3.78
N ALA A 294 -26.81 -16.09 -2.52
CA ALA A 294 -25.75 -16.53 -1.62
C ALA A 294 -24.98 -17.75 -2.17
N SER A 295 -25.69 -18.66 -2.84
CA SER A 295 -25.09 -19.83 -3.52
C SER A 295 -24.16 -19.42 -4.66
N SER A 296 -24.58 -18.47 -5.50
CA SER A 296 -23.74 -17.96 -6.58
C SER A 296 -22.49 -17.27 -6.04
N TRP A 297 -22.63 -16.42 -5.02
CA TRP A 297 -21.49 -15.72 -4.43
C TRP A 297 -20.48 -16.64 -3.74
N SER A 298 -20.98 -17.64 -3.00
CA SER A 298 -20.12 -18.62 -2.32
C SER A 298 -19.32 -19.49 -3.29
N SER A 299 -19.80 -19.69 -4.52
CA SER A 299 -19.09 -20.45 -5.56
C SER A 299 -17.90 -19.73 -6.19
N VAL A 300 -17.78 -18.41 -6.01
CA VAL A 300 -16.69 -17.60 -6.59
C VAL A 300 -15.39 -17.89 -5.82
N PRO A 301 -14.29 -18.30 -6.47
CA PRO A 301 -13.03 -18.54 -5.77
C PRO A 301 -12.38 -17.23 -5.30
N PRO A 302 -11.46 -17.26 -4.32
CA PRO A 302 -10.61 -16.11 -3.99
C PRO A 302 -9.91 -15.55 -5.24
N GLY A 303 -9.85 -14.23 -5.39
CA GLY A 303 -9.37 -13.56 -6.61
C GLY A 303 -10.25 -13.73 -7.85
N GLY A 304 -11.42 -14.36 -7.74
CA GLY A 304 -12.37 -14.57 -8.84
C GLY A 304 -13.32 -13.39 -9.06
N LEU A 305 -13.97 -13.39 -10.23
CA LEU A 305 -15.02 -12.44 -10.60
C LEU A 305 -16.39 -13.12 -10.53
N TYR A 306 -17.37 -12.43 -9.95
CA TYR A 306 -18.78 -12.78 -10.05
C TYR A 306 -19.44 -12.03 -11.21
N TYR A 307 -20.17 -12.74 -12.06
CA TYR A 307 -21.00 -12.12 -13.10
C TYR A 307 -22.48 -12.39 -12.80
N PRO A 308 -23.35 -11.37 -12.82
CA PRO A 308 -24.78 -11.59 -12.67
C PRO A 308 -25.34 -12.38 -13.85
N PRO A 309 -26.43 -13.15 -13.67
CA PRO A 309 -27.04 -13.93 -14.76
C PRO A 309 -27.40 -13.10 -16.00
N THR A 310 -27.74 -11.82 -15.82
CA THR A 310 -28.11 -10.89 -16.90
C THR A 310 -26.90 -10.26 -17.60
N TYR A 311 -25.66 -10.47 -17.12
CA TYR A 311 -24.48 -9.76 -17.62
C TYR A 311 -24.27 -9.89 -19.13
N ASN A 312 -24.48 -11.08 -19.71
CA ASN A 312 -24.30 -11.29 -21.14
C ASN A 312 -25.31 -10.51 -21.99
N GLN A 313 -26.47 -10.15 -21.43
CA GLN A 313 -27.49 -9.34 -22.08
C GLN A 313 -27.24 -7.86 -21.84
N ASP A 314 -26.97 -7.48 -20.59
CA ASP A 314 -26.86 -6.08 -20.18
C ASP A 314 -25.48 -5.48 -20.57
N GLY A 315 -24.43 -6.28 -20.59
CA GLY A 315 -23.04 -5.85 -20.85
C GLY A 315 -22.33 -5.20 -19.66
N PHE A 316 -23.03 -5.04 -18.53
CA PHE A 316 -22.50 -4.50 -17.28
C PHE A 316 -23.22 -5.11 -16.07
N THR A 317 -22.63 -4.93 -14.89
CA THR A 317 -23.23 -5.28 -13.60
C THR A 317 -23.87 -4.04 -12.99
N HIS A 318 -25.17 -4.12 -12.70
CA HIS A 318 -25.93 -3.08 -12.02
C HIS A 318 -25.48 -2.92 -10.56
N LEU A 319 -25.16 -1.69 -10.17
CA LEU A 319 -24.80 -1.33 -8.79
C LEU A 319 -25.65 -0.16 -8.30
N THR A 320 -25.62 0.10 -7.00
CA THR A 320 -26.18 1.32 -6.39
C THR A 320 -25.26 1.82 -5.28
N GLU A 321 -25.29 3.11 -4.97
CA GLU A 321 -24.65 3.66 -3.76
C GLU A 321 -25.57 3.58 -2.53
N GLU A 322 -26.87 3.34 -2.75
CA GLU A 322 -27.90 3.31 -1.71
C GLU A 322 -28.48 1.89 -1.60
N PRO A 323 -28.08 1.09 -0.59
CA PRO A 323 -28.51 -0.30 -0.49
C PRO A 323 -30.01 -0.43 -0.24
N ALA A 324 -30.67 0.59 0.33
CA ALA A 324 -32.12 0.56 0.53
C ALA A 324 -32.89 0.42 -0.80
N LEU A 325 -32.36 0.95 -1.91
CA LEU A 325 -32.97 0.81 -3.24
C LEU A 325 -33.03 -0.65 -3.71
N LEU A 326 -32.09 -1.49 -3.28
CA LEU A 326 -32.06 -2.91 -3.66
C LEU A 326 -33.23 -3.72 -3.11
N VAL A 327 -33.91 -3.24 -2.06
CA VAL A 327 -35.14 -3.86 -1.57
C VAL A 327 -36.27 -3.74 -2.61
N GLY A 328 -36.42 -2.56 -3.22
CA GLY A 328 -37.38 -2.33 -4.29
C GLY A 328 -37.05 -3.16 -5.54
N VAL A 329 -35.79 -3.12 -5.97
CA VAL A 329 -35.28 -3.92 -7.11
C VAL A 329 -35.52 -5.43 -6.88
N GLY A 330 -35.21 -5.92 -5.68
CA GLY A 330 -35.43 -7.31 -5.30
C GLY A 330 -36.89 -7.73 -5.42
N ASN A 331 -37.82 -6.87 -5.00
CA ASN A 331 -39.26 -7.13 -5.09
C ASN A 331 -39.79 -7.09 -6.53
N LEU A 332 -39.20 -6.26 -7.40
CA LEU A 332 -39.59 -6.15 -8.81
C LEU A 332 -39.10 -7.34 -9.64
N PHE A 333 -37.82 -7.68 -9.54
CA PHE A 333 -37.18 -8.61 -10.47
C PHE A 333 -36.88 -9.99 -9.87
N TYR A 334 -36.76 -10.09 -8.55
CA TYR A 334 -36.11 -11.25 -7.90
C TYR A 334 -36.95 -11.90 -6.79
N LYS A 335 -38.26 -11.61 -6.73
CA LYS A 335 -39.17 -12.13 -5.69
C LYS A 335 -39.27 -13.67 -5.68
N LYS A 336 -39.00 -14.34 -6.80
CA LYS A 336 -39.00 -15.82 -6.91
C LYS A 336 -37.61 -16.39 -7.20
N PRO A 337 -37.32 -17.62 -6.75
CA PRO A 337 -38.14 -18.43 -5.85
C PRO A 337 -38.08 -17.92 -4.40
N GLU A 338 -39.15 -18.18 -3.64
CA GLU A 338 -39.32 -17.70 -2.26
C GLU A 338 -38.24 -18.29 -1.33
N SER A 339 -37.81 -19.52 -1.59
CA SER A 339 -36.79 -20.22 -0.79
C SER A 339 -35.35 -19.78 -1.05
N ALA A 340 -35.10 -18.87 -2.01
CA ALA A 340 -33.75 -18.43 -2.33
C ALA A 340 -33.14 -17.56 -1.22
N VAL A 341 -31.89 -17.83 -0.87
CA VAL A 341 -31.12 -17.00 0.06
C VAL A 341 -30.34 -15.96 -0.73
N TRP A 342 -30.58 -14.68 -0.41
CA TRP A 342 -29.92 -13.54 -1.02
C TRP A 342 -28.97 -12.87 -0.04
N VAL A 343 -27.92 -12.27 -0.57
CA VAL A 343 -27.00 -11.40 0.16
C VAL A 343 -26.78 -10.12 -0.63
N CYS A 344 -26.37 -9.07 0.06
CA CYS A 344 -25.95 -7.82 -0.55
C CYS A 344 -24.44 -7.66 -0.38
N LEU A 345 -23.72 -7.48 -1.49
CA LEU A 345 -22.29 -7.24 -1.48
C LEU A 345 -22.06 -5.75 -1.28
N GLU A 346 -21.21 -5.39 -0.32
CA GLU A 346 -20.66 -4.04 -0.20
C GLU A 346 -19.27 -4.01 -0.84
N ILE A 347 -19.16 -3.34 -1.97
CA ILE A 347 -17.99 -3.31 -2.85
C ILE A 347 -17.22 -2.01 -2.64
N ASP A 348 -15.91 -2.12 -2.48
CA ASP A 348 -14.99 -1.00 -2.50
C ASP A 348 -14.63 -0.69 -3.96
N GLY A 349 -15.24 0.36 -4.54
CA GLY A 349 -14.94 0.77 -5.91
C GLY A 349 -13.46 1.08 -6.13
N GLY A 350 -12.73 1.50 -5.09
CA GLY A 350 -11.29 1.76 -5.16
C GLY A 350 -10.40 0.51 -5.13
N ARG A 351 -10.97 -0.68 -4.93
CA ARG A 351 -10.24 -1.97 -4.94
C ARG A 351 -10.51 -2.82 -6.18
N LEU A 352 -11.31 -2.31 -7.11
CA LEU A 352 -11.51 -2.97 -8.40
C LEU A 352 -10.20 -3.00 -9.20
N GLY A 353 -9.87 -4.15 -9.78
CA GLY A 353 -8.70 -4.33 -10.62
C GLY A 353 -8.68 -3.48 -11.88
N GLU A 354 -7.50 -3.38 -12.49
CA GLU A 354 -7.30 -2.64 -13.74
C GLU A 354 -8.20 -3.19 -14.86
N GLY A 355 -8.95 -2.30 -15.52
CA GLY A 355 -9.92 -2.65 -16.57
C GLY A 355 -11.37 -2.82 -16.10
N LEU A 356 -11.62 -2.87 -14.79
CA LEU A 356 -12.98 -2.85 -14.23
C LEU A 356 -13.43 -1.41 -14.01
N VAL A 357 -14.29 -0.91 -14.90
CA VAL A 357 -14.70 0.51 -14.93
C VAL A 357 -16.11 0.68 -14.41
N VAL A 358 -16.29 1.58 -13.44
CA VAL A 358 -17.61 2.04 -12.99
C VAL A 358 -17.96 3.32 -13.74
N LYS A 359 -19.13 3.36 -14.37
CA LYS A 359 -19.69 4.57 -14.99
C LYS A 359 -21.03 4.91 -14.37
N TYR A 360 -21.31 6.20 -14.23
CA TYR A 360 -22.60 6.68 -13.74
C TYR A 360 -23.48 7.01 -14.94
N GLU A 361 -24.52 6.22 -15.13
CA GLU A 361 -25.38 6.26 -16.31
C GLU A 361 -26.86 6.23 -15.87
N PRO A 362 -27.81 6.65 -16.71
CA PRO A 362 -29.23 6.54 -16.38
C PRO A 362 -29.65 5.09 -16.11
N ALA A 363 -30.78 4.92 -15.40
CA ALA A 363 -31.33 3.59 -15.14
C ALA A 363 -31.50 2.78 -16.45
N ALA A 364 -31.11 1.52 -16.40
CA ALA A 364 -31.18 0.60 -17.54
C ALA A 364 -32.07 -0.61 -17.21
N PRO A 365 -32.69 -1.24 -18.23
CA PRO A 365 -33.43 -2.49 -18.05
C PRO A 365 -32.55 -3.59 -17.44
N VAL A 366 -33.17 -4.50 -16.71
CA VAL A 366 -32.48 -5.66 -16.11
C VAL A 366 -32.86 -6.89 -16.93
N GLY A 367 -31.91 -7.46 -17.70
CA GLY A 367 -32.19 -8.62 -18.54
C GLY A 367 -33.23 -8.38 -19.65
N GLY A 368 -33.42 -7.11 -20.04
CA GLY A 368 -34.41 -6.69 -21.04
C GLY A 368 -35.79 -6.31 -20.48
N ASP A 369 -36.04 -6.50 -19.19
CA ASP A 369 -37.26 -6.03 -18.52
C ASP A 369 -37.07 -4.61 -17.96
N GLU A 370 -37.93 -3.68 -18.39
CA GLU A 370 -37.94 -2.29 -17.89
C GLU A 370 -38.54 -2.18 -16.47
N GLY A 371 -39.26 -3.23 -16.02
CA GLY A 371 -40.06 -3.22 -14.80
C GLY A 371 -41.36 -2.42 -14.95
N GLU A 372 -42.46 -2.87 -14.33
CA GLU A 372 -43.70 -2.08 -14.29
C GLU A 372 -43.61 -1.04 -13.16
N GLY A 373 -42.95 0.10 -13.43
CA GLY A 373 -42.88 1.25 -12.52
C GLY A 373 -41.63 2.11 -12.74
N GLU A 374 -41.73 3.42 -12.48
CA GLU A 374 -40.58 4.33 -12.47
C GLU A 374 -39.49 3.74 -11.55
N GLY A 375 -38.36 3.34 -12.14
CA GLY A 375 -37.26 2.71 -11.44
C GLY A 375 -36.62 3.65 -10.42
N GLY A 376 -37.21 3.75 -9.22
CA GLY A 376 -36.62 4.11 -7.93
C GLY A 376 -35.86 5.43 -7.76
N GLY A 377 -35.58 6.18 -8.82
CA GLY A 377 -34.80 7.41 -8.80
C GLY A 377 -35.59 8.61 -9.31
N GLU A 378 -35.23 9.80 -8.84
CA GLU A 378 -35.73 11.05 -9.42
C GLU A 378 -35.26 11.19 -10.88
N GLU A 379 -36.02 11.92 -11.69
CA GLU A 379 -35.68 12.18 -13.09
C GLU A 379 -34.25 12.76 -13.20
N GLY A 380 -33.36 12.07 -13.92
CA GLY A 380 -31.94 12.42 -14.03
C GLY A 380 -30.99 11.78 -13.01
N THR A 381 -31.48 10.88 -12.15
CA THR A 381 -30.61 10.06 -11.28
C THR A 381 -29.70 9.16 -12.11
N LEU A 382 -28.39 9.18 -11.80
CA LEU A 382 -27.41 8.28 -12.40
C LEU A 382 -27.08 7.14 -11.44
N PHE A 383 -26.99 5.94 -11.98
CA PHE A 383 -26.65 4.73 -11.25
C PHE A 383 -25.28 4.21 -11.69
N PRO A 384 -24.49 3.65 -10.75
CA PRO A 384 -23.21 3.06 -11.09
C PRO A 384 -23.41 1.74 -11.86
N HIS A 385 -22.82 1.64 -13.03
CA HIS A 385 -22.70 0.41 -13.82
C HIS A 385 -21.25 -0.02 -13.87
N LEU A 386 -20.99 -1.25 -13.43
CA LEU A 386 -19.67 -1.87 -13.50
C LEU A 386 -19.53 -2.64 -14.80
N TYR A 387 -18.64 -2.17 -15.68
CA TYR A 387 -18.29 -2.84 -16.93
C TYR A 387 -17.33 -4.00 -16.62
N GLY A 388 -17.89 -5.09 -16.13
CA GLY A 388 -17.15 -6.26 -15.67
C GLY A 388 -17.92 -7.04 -14.60
N GLY A 389 -17.28 -8.09 -14.08
CA GLY A 389 -17.77 -8.84 -12.93
C GLY A 389 -17.35 -8.17 -11.62
N VAL A 390 -18.06 -8.48 -10.53
CA VAL A 390 -17.69 -8.05 -9.18
C VAL A 390 -16.51 -8.88 -8.71
N GLU A 391 -15.37 -8.23 -8.49
CA GLU A 391 -14.17 -8.87 -7.96
C GLU A 391 -14.33 -9.24 -6.49
N LYS A 392 -14.04 -10.50 -6.15
CA LYS A 392 -14.21 -11.02 -4.78
C LYS A 392 -13.38 -10.27 -3.76
N ASP A 393 -12.18 -9.87 -4.15
CA ASP A 393 -11.27 -9.17 -3.25
C ASP A 393 -11.67 -7.69 -3.07
N ALA A 394 -12.45 -7.11 -3.98
CA ALA A 394 -13.00 -5.76 -3.85
C ALA A 394 -14.20 -5.70 -2.88
N VAL A 395 -14.83 -6.82 -2.55
CA VAL A 395 -15.93 -6.87 -1.58
C VAL A 395 -15.41 -6.71 -0.16
N ARG A 396 -15.88 -5.67 0.55
CA ARG A 396 -15.54 -5.39 1.94
C ARG A 396 -16.38 -6.20 2.91
N ARG A 397 -17.66 -6.39 2.59
CA ARG A 397 -18.66 -7.03 3.44
C ARG A 397 -19.71 -7.76 2.61
N VAL A 398 -20.23 -8.85 3.18
CA VAL A 398 -21.44 -9.53 2.72
C VAL A 398 -22.52 -9.27 3.76
N MET A 399 -23.58 -8.58 3.36
CA MET A 399 -24.71 -8.19 4.20
C MET A 399 -25.85 -9.19 4.04
N GLU A 400 -26.56 -9.44 5.13
CA GLU A 400 -27.73 -10.31 5.12
C GLU A 400 -28.93 -9.56 4.53
N VAL A 401 -29.70 -10.26 3.70
CA VAL A 401 -30.94 -9.74 3.11
C VAL A 401 -32.10 -10.50 3.73
N LYS A 402 -32.97 -9.79 4.46
CA LYS A 402 -34.16 -10.37 5.07
C LYS A 402 -35.31 -10.41 4.07
N ARG A 403 -35.94 -11.58 3.98
CA ARG A 403 -37.12 -11.82 3.15
C ARG A 403 -38.25 -12.43 3.99
N LEU A 404 -39.49 -12.16 3.61
CA LEU A 404 -40.67 -12.84 4.14
C LEU A 404 -40.82 -14.24 3.53
N GLU A 405 -41.70 -15.06 4.09
CA GLU A 405 -42.01 -16.40 3.60
C GLU A 405 -42.52 -16.42 2.14
N ASP A 406 -43.15 -15.33 1.68
CA ASP A 406 -43.63 -15.16 0.30
C ASP A 406 -42.54 -14.65 -0.67
N GLY A 407 -41.29 -14.57 -0.20
CA GLY A 407 -40.15 -14.10 -0.98
C GLY A 407 -39.98 -12.58 -1.04
N THR A 408 -40.87 -11.78 -0.43
CA THR A 408 -40.75 -10.31 -0.40
C THR A 408 -39.48 -9.87 0.32
N PHE A 409 -38.67 -9.02 -0.30
CA PHE A 409 -37.51 -8.36 0.29
C PHE A 409 -37.97 -7.27 1.27
N VAL A 410 -37.39 -7.25 2.47
CA VAL A 410 -37.81 -6.35 3.55
C VAL A 410 -36.70 -5.42 3.99
N GLU A 411 -35.50 -5.96 4.19
CA GLU A 411 -34.41 -5.22 4.82
C GLU A 411 -33.05 -5.79 4.40
N ILE A 412 -32.04 -4.93 4.33
CA ILE A 412 -30.63 -5.32 4.19
C ILE A 412 -29.92 -4.93 5.48
N VAL A 413 -29.45 -5.92 6.23
CA VAL A 413 -28.82 -5.72 7.53
C VAL A 413 -27.33 -6.05 7.49
N ARG A 414 -26.55 -5.21 8.18
CA ARG A 414 -25.15 -5.52 8.47
C ARG A 414 -25.11 -6.63 9.51
N ILE A 415 -24.44 -7.73 9.16
CA ILE A 415 -24.10 -8.76 10.14
C ILE A 415 -23.09 -8.14 11.10
N LYS A 416 -23.44 -8.06 12.40
CA LYS A 416 -22.47 -7.70 13.44
C LYS A 416 -21.49 -8.88 13.57
N GLY A 417 -20.28 -8.69 13.06
CA GLY A 417 -19.14 -9.58 13.27
C GLY A 417 -18.47 -9.33 14.61
#